data_AF-A0A256BIN2-F1
#
_entry.id   AF-A0A256BIN2-F1
#
_cell.length_a   1.000
_cell.length_b   1.000
_cell.length_c   1.000
_cell.angle_alpha   90.00
_cell.angle_beta   90.00
_cell.angle_gamma   90.00
#
_symmetry.space_group_name_H-M   'P 1'
#
loop_
_entity.id
_entity.type
_entity.pdbx_description
1 polymer ?
#
loop_
_entity_poly.entity_id
_entity_poly.type
_entity_poly.pdbx_seq_one_letter_code
_entity_poly.pdbx_strand_id
1 'polypeptide(L)' 'NSRLRKALFMPAIVARRYNSPIAAFCARLTAKGKSKMSVIGAVMHKLLRQVFGVLKSQRSFDPNFVQIPS' A
#
# COMPACT_ATOMS: atom_id res chain seq x y z
N ASN A 1 6.89 -11.36 11.16
CA ASN A 1 6.98 -12.28 9.99
C ASN A 1 8.01 -11.74 8.98
N SER A 2 9.20 -12.35 8.91
CA SER A 2 10.31 -11.94 8.01
C SER A 2 10.06 -12.29 6.54
N ARG A 3 9.40 -13.42 6.26
CA ARG A 3 9.07 -13.88 4.91
C ARG A 3 8.15 -12.90 4.18
N LEU A 4 7.08 -12.46 4.84
CA LEU A 4 6.16 -11.47 4.27
C LEU A 4 6.84 -10.12 3.99
N ARG A 5 7.71 -9.65 4.90
CA ARG A 5 8.48 -8.42 4.66
C ARG A 5 9.40 -8.55 3.45
N LYS A 6 10.09 -9.70 3.30
CA LYS A 6 10.95 -9.96 2.14
C LYS A 6 10.14 -9.98 0.85
N ALA A 7 8.99 -10.68 0.85
CA ALA A 7 8.11 -10.78 -0.32
C ALA A 7 7.50 -9.42 -0.71
N LEU A 8 7.16 -8.57 0.26
CA LEU A 8 6.46 -7.29 0.02
C LEU A 8 7.39 -6.08 -0.09
N PHE A 9 8.68 -6.20 0.20
CA PHE A 9 9.61 -5.07 0.14
C PHE A 9 9.74 -4.49 -1.27
N MET A 10 10.04 -5.33 -2.27
CA MET A 10 10.13 -4.89 -3.66
C MET A 10 8.78 -4.40 -4.21
N PRO A 11 7.64 -5.12 -3.99
CA PRO A 11 6.32 -4.60 -4.32
C PRO A 11 6.01 -3.24 -3.68
N ALA A 12 6.39 -2.99 -2.43
CA ALA A 12 6.18 -1.70 -1.78
C ALA A 12 6.97 -0.56 -2.45
N ILE A 13 8.20 -0.82 -2.88
CA ILE A 13 9.02 0.17 -3.60
C ILE A 13 8.44 0.46 -4.99
N VAL A 14 8.03 -0.58 -5.72
CA VAL A 14 7.42 -0.46 -7.05
C VAL A 14 6.07 0.24 -6.99
N ALA A 15 5.22 -0.12 -6.03
CA ALA A 15 3.91 0.50 -5.83
C ALA A 15 4.01 2.00 -5.56
N ARG A 16 5.05 2.46 -4.85
CA ARG A 16 5.29 3.89 -4.66
C ARG A 16 5.53 4.64 -5.97
N ARG A 17 6.05 3.99 -7.02
CA ARG A 17 6.30 4.62 -8.33
C ARG A 17 5.07 4.58 -9.23
N TYR A 18 4.34 3.46 -9.27
CA TYR A 18 3.28 3.24 -10.26
C TYR A 18 1.85 3.38 -9.73
N ASN A 19 1.66 3.32 -8.41
CA ASN A 19 0.33 3.35 -7.79
C ASN A 19 0.12 4.72 -7.11
N SER A 20 -0.54 5.65 -7.82
CA SER A 20 -0.73 7.05 -7.37
C SER A 20 -1.31 7.17 -5.94
N PRO A 21 -2.32 6.38 -5.53
CA PRO A 21 -2.78 6.34 -4.14
C PRO A 21 -1.69 5.97 -3.11
N ILE A 22 -0.77 5.08 -3.47
CA ILE A 22 0.36 4.68 -2.61
C ILE A 22 1.42 5.78 -2.59
N ALA A 23 1.71 6.43 -3.71
CA ALA A 23 2.62 7.57 -3.79
C ALA A 23 2.15 8.72 -2.88
N ALA A 24 0.87 9.09 -2.97
CA ALA A 24 0.26 10.11 -2.12
C ALA A 24 0.28 9.71 -0.63
N PHE A 25 0.04 8.43 -0.33
CA PHE A 25 0.15 7.91 1.03
C PHE A 25 1.58 8.02 1.58
N CYS A 26 2.59 7.70 0.77
CA CYS A 26 4.00 7.85 1.14
C CYS A 26 4.35 9.31 1.41
N ALA A 27 3.98 10.23 0.50
CA ALA A 27 4.24 11.65 0.64
C ALA A 27 3.67 12.21 1.95
N ARG A 28 2.42 11.83 2.30
CA ARG A 28 1.79 12.22 3.56
C ARG A 28 2.53 11.71 4.80
N LEU A 29 3.04 10.48 4.77
CA LEU A 29 3.80 9.94 5.91
C LEU A 29 5.18 10.60 6.03
N THR A 30 5.85 10.84 4.91
CA THR A 30 7.13 11.56 4.89
C THR A 30 6.98 12.99 5.38
N ALA A 31 5.93 13.71 4.98
CA ALA A 31 5.61 15.04 5.48
C ALA A 31 5.36 15.06 7.01
N LYS A 32 4.89 13.94 7.59
CA LYS A 32 4.75 13.75 9.04
C LYS A 32 6.06 13.35 9.73
N GLY A 33 7.21 13.49 9.08
CA GLY A 33 8.53 13.19 9.64
C GLY A 33 8.82 11.70 9.82
N LYS A 34 8.05 10.79 9.20
CA LYS A 34 8.29 9.35 9.34
C LYS A 34 9.54 8.93 8.58
N SER A 35 10.35 8.05 9.19
CA SER A 35 11.54 7.49 8.57
C SER A 35 11.20 6.68 7.31
N LYS A 36 12.12 6.64 6.33
CA LYS A 36 11.92 5.92 5.06
C LYS A 36 11.50 4.46 5.29
N MET A 37 12.10 3.77 6.26
CA MET A 37 11.75 2.38 6.58
C MET A 37 10.35 2.24 7.19
N SER A 38 9.94 3.18 8.04
CA SER A 38 8.58 3.22 8.59
C SER A 38 7.54 3.40 7.49
N VAL A 39 7.81 4.29 6.52
CA VAL A 39 6.95 4.48 5.34
C VAL A 39 6.83 3.20 4.53
N ILE A 40 7.94 2.53 4.21
CA ILE A 40 7.90 1.27 3.44
C ILE A 40 7.10 0.19 4.21
N GLY A 41 7.28 0.08 5.52
CA GLY A 41 6.49 -0.84 6.36
C GLY A 41 4.99 -0.55 6.28
N ALA A 42 4.60 0.72 6.33
CA ALA A 42 3.20 1.14 6.18
C ALA A 42 2.64 0.81 4.78
N VAL A 43 3.46 0.95 3.74
CA VAL A 43 3.09 0.55 2.37
C VAL A 43 2.88 -0.97 2.27
N MET A 44 3.78 -1.78 2.81
CA MET A 44 3.60 -3.25 2.82
C MET A 44 2.28 -3.64 3.47
N HIS A 45 1.94 -3.04 4.61
CA HIS A 45 0.68 -3.29 5.30
C HIS A 45 -0.54 -2.83 4.48
N LYS A 46 -0.42 -1.74 3.71
CA LYS A 46 -1.49 -1.27 2.83
C LYS A 46 -1.68 -2.19 1.61
N LEU A 47 -0.59 -2.67 1.00
CA LEU A 47 -0.63 -3.66 -0.08
C LEU A 47 -1.28 -4.97 0.37
N LEU A 48 -0.92 -5.47 1.56
CA LEU A 48 -1.53 -6.69 2.09
C LEU A 48 -3.05 -6.55 2.23
N ARG A 49 -3.53 -5.39 2.69
CA ARG A 49 -4.96 -5.11 2.79
C ARG A 49 -5.64 -5.01 1.43
N GLN A 50 -4.98 -4.45 0.42
CA GLN A 50 -5.50 -4.41 -0.96
C GLN A 50 -5.63 -5.83 -1.53
N VAL A 51 -4.59 -6.65 -1.41
CA VAL A 51 -4.62 -8.06 -1.85
C VAL A 51 -5.75 -8.80 -1.15
N PHE A 52 -5.87 -8.67 0.16
CA PHE A 52 -6.96 -9.29 0.91
C PHE A 52 -8.34 -8.79 0.46
N GLY A 53 -8.50 -7.49 0.21
CA GLY A 53 -9.74 -6.90 -0.28
C GLY A 53 -10.16 -7.42 -1.66
N VAL A 54 -9.21 -7.54 -2.59
CA VAL A 54 -9.43 -8.13 -3.92
C VAL A 54 -9.87 -9.59 -3.81
N LEU A 55 -9.13 -10.39 -3.03
CA LEU A 55 -9.45 -11.80 -2.83
C LEU A 55 -10.81 -12.00 -2.15
N LYS A 56 -11.15 -11.17 -1.16
CA LYS A 56 -12.42 -11.25 -0.44
C LYS A 56 -13.61 -10.80 -1.29
N SER A 57 -13.44 -9.74 -2.08
CA SER A 57 -14.53 -9.17 -2.89
C SER A 57 -14.68 -9.83 -4.27
N GLN A 58 -13.69 -10.61 -4.70
CA GLN A 58 -13.58 -11.17 -6.06
C GLN A 58 -13.67 -10.08 -7.15
N ARG A 59 -13.28 -8.84 -6.82
CA ARG A 59 -13.21 -7.71 -7.74
C ARG A 59 -11.77 -7.28 -7.92
N SER A 60 -11.39 -7.01 -9.17
CA SER A 60 -10.07 -6.48 -9.51
C SER A 60 -9.78 -5.20 -8.75
N PHE A 61 -8.50 -4.97 -8.44
CA PHE A 61 -8.06 -3.74 -7.81
C PHE A 61 -8.34 -2.54 -8.72
N ASP A 62 -9.08 -1.56 -8.21
CA ASP A 62 -9.29 -0.28 -8.86
C ASP A 62 -8.55 0.82 -8.06
N PRO A 63 -7.53 1.49 -8.63
CA PRO A 63 -6.79 2.55 -7.97
C PRO A 63 -7.65 3.79 -7.65
N ASN A 64 -8.78 3.97 -8.33
CA ASN A 64 -9.71 5.08 -8.14
C ASN A 64 -10.93 4.68 -7.30
N PHE A 65 -10.91 3.51 -6.67
CA PHE A 65 -12.03 3.05 -5.85
C PHE A 65 -12.29 4.01 -4.67
N VAL A 66 -13.36 4.77 -4.77
CA VAL A 66 -13.92 5.58 -3.68
C VAL A 66 -15.03 4.77 -3.04
N GLN A 67 -14.84 4.39 -1.77
CA GLN A 67 -15.92 3.79 -0.99
C GLN A 67 -16.96 4.89 -0.73
N ILE A 68 -18.06 4.87 -1.48
CA ILE A 68 -19.23 5.70 -1.18
C ILE A 68 -19.90 5.07 0.04
N PRO A 69 -19.99 5.77 1.19
CA PRO A 69 -20.72 5.25 2.35
C PRO A 69 -22.20 5.15 1.98
N SER A 70 -22.80 3.99 2.26
CA SER A 70 -24.26 3.80 2.27
C SER A 70 -24.91 4.50 3.45
#